data_AF-A0A6A4AMV6-F1
#
_entry.id   AF-A0A6A4AMV6-F1
#
_cell.length_a   1.000
_cell.length_b   1.000
_cell.length_c   1.000
_cell.angle_alpha   90.00
_cell.angle_beta   90.00
_cell.angle_gamma   90.00
#
_symmetry.space_group_name_H-M   'P 1'
#
loop_
_entity.id
_entity.type
_entity.pdbx_description
1 polymer ?
#
loop_
_entity_poly.entity_id
_entity_poly.type
_entity_poly.pdbx_seq_one_letter_code
_entity_poly.pdbx_strand_id
1 'polypeptide(L)'
;MKAPDLEDDEEKGSEPRWSEAALEFAYNWQELQKFIDRDPVLQILRPRQIGTPKGPVAAPTASENKLDLVKGLLSLLKETGLVASPFDADELFDLDMEVIQSSAEGLFGKLKSLVGE
;
A
#
# COMPACT_ATOMS: atom_id res chain seq x y z
N MET A 1 -64.05 -4.54 -18.78
CA MET A 1 -62.86 -4.73 -17.92
C MET A 1 -61.67 -4.26 -18.72
N LYS A 2 -60.92 -3.27 -18.21
CA LYS A 2 -59.72 -2.71 -18.85
C LYS A 2 -58.52 -3.33 -18.13
N ALA A 3 -57.63 -4.00 -18.86
CA ALA A 3 -56.37 -4.48 -18.30
C ALA A 3 -55.50 -3.27 -17.90
N PRO A 4 -54.72 -3.32 -16.80
CA PRO A 4 -53.75 -2.28 -16.53
C PRO A 4 -52.59 -2.43 -17.51
N ASP A 5 -52.16 -1.31 -18.10
CA ASP A 5 -50.85 -1.22 -18.72
C ASP A 5 -49.82 -1.49 -17.60
N LEU A 6 -49.07 -2.58 -17.75
CA LEU A 6 -47.75 -2.66 -17.14
C LEU A 6 -46.92 -1.63 -17.89
N GLU A 7 -46.80 -0.43 -17.33
CA GLU A 7 -45.71 0.45 -17.70
C GLU A 7 -44.42 -0.30 -17.35
N ASP A 8 -43.74 -0.62 -18.44
CA ASP A 8 -42.48 -1.31 -18.58
C ASP A 8 -41.51 -0.83 -17.50
N ASP A 9 -40.88 -1.82 -16.88
CA ASP A 9 -39.84 -1.70 -15.89
C ASP A 9 -38.64 -1.00 -16.56
N GLU A 10 -38.66 0.33 -16.66
CA GLU A 10 -37.42 1.10 -16.79
C GLU A 10 -36.71 1.00 -15.44
N GLU A 11 -36.14 -0.17 -15.19
CA GLU A 11 -35.00 -0.37 -14.33
C GLU A 11 -33.91 0.53 -14.91
N LYS A 12 -33.97 1.82 -14.56
CA LYS A 12 -32.96 2.82 -14.86
C LYS A 12 -31.66 2.20 -14.42
N GLY A 13 -30.84 1.81 -15.41
CA GLY A 13 -29.64 1.01 -15.25
C GLY A 13 -28.96 1.37 -13.95
N SER A 14 -29.12 0.49 -12.95
CA SER A 14 -28.67 0.74 -11.59
C SER A 14 -27.18 1.00 -11.70
N GLU A 15 -26.75 2.24 -11.39
CA GLU A 15 -25.34 2.55 -11.32
C GLU A 15 -24.65 1.47 -10.46
N PRO A 16 -23.48 0.95 -10.88
CA PRO A 16 -22.80 -0.07 -10.11
C PRO A 16 -22.67 0.39 -8.67
N ARG A 17 -23.04 -0.47 -7.72
CA ARG A 17 -22.98 -0.17 -6.27
C ARG A 17 -21.55 0.10 -5.75
N TRP A 18 -20.54 0.02 -6.63
CA TRP A 18 -19.12 0.17 -6.35
C TRP A 18 -18.54 1.28 -7.22
N SER A 19 -17.62 2.06 -6.68
CA SER A 19 -16.83 3.02 -7.46
C SER A 19 -15.53 2.37 -7.94
N GLU A 20 -15.08 2.73 -9.14
CA GLU A 20 -13.80 2.30 -9.71
C GLU A 20 -12.64 2.59 -8.75
N ALA A 21 -12.60 3.79 -8.17
CA ALA A 21 -11.61 4.17 -7.16
C ALA A 21 -11.61 3.26 -5.92
N ALA A 22 -12.78 2.79 -5.46
CA ALA A 22 -12.83 1.87 -4.32
C ALA A 22 -12.30 0.48 -4.68
N LEU A 23 -12.53 0.03 -5.93
CA LEU A 23 -12.02 -1.25 -6.41
C LEU A 23 -10.49 -1.22 -6.60
N GLU A 24 -9.96 -0.15 -7.21
CA GLU A 24 -8.53 0.06 -7.38
C GLU A 24 -7.81 0.12 -6.02
N PHE A 25 -8.37 0.88 -5.07
CA PHE A 25 -7.83 0.95 -3.72
C PHE A 25 -7.80 -0.44 -3.05
N ALA A 26 -8.89 -1.20 -3.13
CA ALA A 26 -8.95 -2.55 -2.56
C ALA A 26 -7.91 -3.50 -3.19
N TYR A 27 -7.74 -3.45 -4.51
CA TYR A 27 -6.74 -4.25 -5.21
C TYR A 27 -5.30 -3.87 -4.80
N ASN A 28 -4.97 -2.57 -4.87
CA ASN A 28 -3.64 -2.09 -4.52
C ASN A 28 -3.32 -2.34 -3.04
N TRP A 29 -4.33 -2.30 -2.16
CA TRP A 29 -4.17 -2.62 -0.75
C TRP A 29 -3.81 -4.10 -0.56
N GLN A 30 -4.48 -5.01 -1.28
CA GLN A 30 -4.11 -6.43 -1.26
C GLN A 30 -2.70 -6.67 -1.80
N GLU A 31 -2.30 -5.99 -2.87
CA GLU A 31 -0.94 -6.12 -3.42
C GLU A 31 0.14 -5.58 -2.46
N LEU A 32 -0.15 -4.50 -1.73
CA LEU A 32 0.73 -4.02 -0.67
C LEU A 32 0.89 -5.06 0.45
N GLN A 33 -0.22 -5.65 0.94
CA GLN A 33 -0.17 -6.67 1.99
C GLN A 33 0.62 -7.90 1.54
N LYS A 34 0.36 -8.42 0.33
CA LYS A 34 1.15 -9.54 -0.23
C LYS A 34 2.64 -9.22 -0.35
N PHE A 35 2.98 -7.96 -0.64
CA PHE A 35 4.37 -7.52 -0.70
C PHE A 35 5.01 -7.53 0.69
N ILE A 36 4.34 -6.93 1.69
CA ILE A 36 4.76 -6.95 3.10
C ILE A 36 5.00 -8.38 3.60
N ASP A 37 4.10 -9.32 3.25
CA ASP A 37 4.17 -10.71 3.70
C ASP A 37 5.33 -11.51 3.08
N ARG A 38 5.94 -11.03 1.98
CA ARG A 38 6.94 -11.77 1.21
C ARG A 38 8.32 -11.12 1.22
N ASP A 39 8.37 -9.80 1.35
CA ASP A 39 9.61 -9.05 1.33
C ASP A 39 10.41 -9.31 2.62
N PRO A 40 11.71 -9.69 2.54
CA PRO A 40 12.48 -10.09 3.71
C PRO A 40 12.65 -8.97 4.74
N VAL A 41 12.78 -7.72 4.28
CA VAL A 41 12.91 -6.56 5.17
C VAL A 41 11.57 -6.27 5.84
N LEU A 42 10.48 -6.33 5.09
CA LEU A 42 9.14 -6.07 5.64
C LEU A 42 8.65 -7.20 6.55
N GLN A 43 9.13 -8.44 6.37
CA GLN A 43 8.90 -9.54 7.31
C GLN A 43 9.59 -9.32 8.67
N ILE A 44 10.72 -8.61 8.71
CA ILE A 44 11.37 -8.21 9.97
C ILE A 44 10.59 -7.06 10.61
N LEU A 45 10.33 -6.00 9.84
CA LEU A 45 9.68 -4.77 10.31
C LEU A 45 8.20 -4.96 10.68
N ARG A 46 7.51 -5.91 10.05
CA ARG A 46 6.08 -6.23 10.23
C ARG A 46 5.21 -4.96 10.32
N PRO A 47 5.22 -4.10 9.29
CA PRO A 47 4.52 -2.83 9.33
C PRO A 47 3.01 -3.04 9.49
N ARG A 48 2.39 -2.21 10.31
CA ARG A 48 0.94 -2.19 10.54
C ARG A 48 0.37 -0.84 10.18
N GLN A 49 -0.83 -0.86 9.62
CA GLN A 49 -1.57 0.36 9.33
C GLN A 49 -2.17 0.93 10.61
N ILE A 50 -1.89 2.20 10.87
CA ILE A 50 -2.45 2.97 11.98
C ILE A 50 -3.38 4.09 11.52
N GLY A 51 -3.50 4.30 10.21
CA GLY A 51 -4.42 5.26 9.62
C GLY A 51 -4.50 5.11 8.10
N THR A 52 -5.41 5.84 7.47
CA THR A 52 -5.49 5.90 6.01
C THR A 52 -4.22 6.57 5.47
N PRO A 53 -3.56 6.01 4.43
CA PRO A 53 -2.45 6.67 3.76
C PRO A 53 -2.97 7.99 3.20
N LYS A 54 -2.26 9.09 3.46
CA LYS A 54 -2.66 10.42 2.99
C LYS A 54 -1.46 11.13 2.39
N GLY A 55 -1.67 11.69 1.20
CA GLY A 55 -0.69 12.51 0.50
C GLY A 55 0.32 11.71 -0.33
N PRO A 56 1.08 12.41 -1.19
CA PRO A 56 2.10 11.79 -2.02
C PRO A 56 3.24 11.24 -1.15
N VAL A 57 3.79 10.10 -1.57
CA VAL A 57 4.98 9.52 -0.96
C VAL A 57 6.24 10.05 -1.62
N ALA A 58 7.27 10.33 -0.83
CA ALA A 58 8.57 10.65 -1.37
C ALA A 58 9.31 9.38 -1.81
N ALA A 59 10.01 9.45 -2.94
CA ALA A 59 10.85 8.34 -3.37
C ALA A 59 12.00 8.14 -2.36
N PRO A 60 12.35 6.87 -2.02
CA PRO A 60 13.52 6.60 -1.21
C PRO A 60 14.76 7.12 -1.92
N THR A 61 15.64 7.79 -1.17
CA THR A 61 16.92 8.28 -1.71
C THR A 61 17.93 7.14 -1.67
N ALA A 62 18.62 6.90 -2.79
CA ALA A 62 19.73 5.96 -2.83
C ALA A 62 20.83 6.41 -1.87
N SER A 63 21.44 5.46 -1.16
CA SER A 63 22.53 5.73 -0.23
C SER A 63 23.48 4.55 -0.18
N GLU A 64 24.78 4.83 -0.03
CA GLU A 64 25.81 3.82 0.25
C GLU A 64 25.91 3.49 1.75
N ASN A 65 25.05 4.10 2.58
CA ASN A 65 24.98 3.87 4.01
C ASN A 65 23.71 3.09 4.38
N LYS A 66 23.90 1.90 4.97
CA LYS A 66 22.81 1.00 5.37
C LYS A 66 21.84 1.63 6.38
N LEU A 67 22.33 2.41 7.35
CA LEU A 67 21.48 3.09 8.33
C LEU A 67 20.59 4.15 7.66
N ASP A 68 21.11 4.87 6.68
CA ASP A 68 20.34 5.90 5.96
C ASP A 68 19.24 5.26 5.10
N LEU A 69 19.51 4.11 4.48
CA LEU A 69 18.47 3.33 3.78
C LEU A 69 17.36 2.88 4.74
N VAL A 70 17.71 2.33 5.90
CA VAL A 70 16.72 1.91 6.92
C VAL A 70 15.91 3.11 7.43
N LYS A 71 16.55 4.25 7.69
CA LYS A 71 15.83 5.49 8.06
C LYS A 71 14.89 5.97 6.97
N GLY A 72 15.30 5.89 5.71
CA GLY A 72 14.46 6.19 4.55
C GLY A 72 13.23 5.28 4.51
N LEU A 73 13.42 3.97 4.68
CA LEU A 73 12.32 2.99 4.71
C LEU A 73 11.34 3.24 5.86
N LEU A 74 11.82 3.51 7.07
CA LEU A 74 10.97 3.83 8.22
C LEU A 74 10.21 5.15 8.03
N SER A 75 10.82 6.13 7.35
CA SER A 75 10.17 7.40 7.03
C SER A 75 9.04 7.20 6.02
N LEU A 76 9.27 6.38 4.98
CA LEU A 76 8.25 6.00 4.00
C LEU A 76 7.03 5.30 4.64
N LEU A 77 7.27 4.39 5.58
CA LEU A 77 6.18 3.78 6.37
C LEU A 77 5.38 4.86 7.12
N LYS A 78 6.08 5.73 7.85
CA LYS A 78 5.45 6.77 8.67
C LYS A 78 4.61 7.75 7.84
N GLU A 79 5.13 8.20 6.70
CA GLU A 79 4.43 9.12 5.77
C GLU A 79 3.10 8.53 5.28
N THR A 80 3.01 7.21 5.16
CA THR A 80 1.81 6.51 4.69
C THR A 80 0.90 5.99 5.80
N GLY A 81 1.14 6.39 7.04
CA GLY A 81 0.36 5.91 8.17
C GLY A 81 0.59 4.41 8.46
N LEU A 82 1.72 3.87 8.02
CA LEU A 82 2.25 2.58 8.45
C LEU A 82 3.28 2.79 9.56
N VAL A 83 3.37 1.83 10.48
CA VAL A 83 4.39 1.84 11.53
C VAL A 83 4.98 0.45 11.65
N ALA A 84 6.31 0.36 11.70
CA ALA A 84 7.01 -0.87 11.99
C ALA A 84 6.63 -1.38 13.39
N SER A 85 6.35 -2.67 13.51
CA SER A 85 6.25 -3.33 14.81
C SER A 85 7.62 -3.34 15.49
N PRO A 86 7.73 -3.60 16.81
CA PRO A 86 9.03 -3.89 17.42
C PRO A 86 9.75 -5.00 16.64
N PHE A 87 11.00 -4.74 16.27
CA PHE A 87 11.83 -5.62 15.45
C PHE A 87 13.24 -5.73 16.02
N ASP A 88 13.96 -6.79 15.63
CA ASP A 88 15.38 -6.95 15.94
C ASP A 88 16.22 -6.15 14.92
N ALA A 89 17.00 -5.19 15.42
CA ALA A 89 17.83 -4.36 14.56
C ALA A 89 18.99 -5.15 13.96
N ASP A 90 19.53 -6.14 14.68
CA ASP A 90 20.66 -6.93 14.20
C ASP A 90 20.24 -7.77 12.99
N GLU A 91 19.06 -8.42 13.05
CA GLU A 91 18.48 -9.15 11.92
C GLU A 91 18.26 -8.26 10.69
N LEU A 92 17.82 -7.01 10.89
CA LEU A 92 17.64 -6.04 9.81
C LEU A 92 18.98 -5.58 9.23
N PHE A 93 19.98 -5.33 10.08
CA PHE A 93 21.29 -4.85 9.64
C PHE A 93 22.19 -5.96 9.09
N ASP A 94 21.88 -7.23 9.32
CA ASP A 94 22.55 -8.38 8.69
C ASP A 94 22.18 -8.56 7.21
N LEU A 95 21.03 -8.04 6.76
CA LEU A 95 20.62 -8.09 5.35
C LEU A 95 21.52 -7.23 4.45
N ASP A 96 21.73 -7.63 3.18
CA ASP A 96 22.53 -6.85 2.24
C ASP A 96 21.92 -5.47 1.96
N MET A 97 22.78 -4.49 1.69
CA MET A 97 22.37 -3.11 1.39
C MET A 97 21.42 -3.05 0.18
N GLU A 98 21.71 -3.85 -0.85
CA GLU A 98 20.90 -3.97 -2.06
C GLU A 98 19.50 -4.52 -1.76
N VAL A 99 19.38 -5.44 -0.79
CA VAL A 99 18.08 -5.97 -0.35
C VAL A 99 17.27 -4.86 0.31
N ILE A 100 17.87 -4.11 1.24
CA ILE A 100 17.18 -3.00 1.93
C ILE A 100 16.74 -1.92 0.94
N GLN A 101 17.60 -1.56 -0.01
CA GLN A 101 17.26 -0.60 -1.05
C GLN A 101 16.12 -1.10 -1.94
N SER A 102 16.20 -2.35 -2.41
CA SER A 102 15.17 -2.95 -3.27
C SER A 102 13.81 -3.04 -2.56
N SER A 103 13.80 -3.37 -1.27
CA SER A 103 12.59 -3.37 -0.44
C SER A 103 11.98 -1.96 -0.31
N ALA A 104 12.81 -0.93 -0.15
CA ALA A 104 12.34 0.45 -0.09
C ALA A 104 11.73 0.92 -1.42
N GLU A 105 12.39 0.63 -2.54
CA GLU A 105 11.88 0.95 -3.89
C GLU A 105 10.60 0.18 -4.22
N GLY A 106 10.55 -1.11 -3.87
CA GLY A 106 9.37 -1.96 -4.05
C GLY A 106 8.19 -1.47 -3.21
N LEU A 107 8.43 -1.14 -1.94
CA LEU A 107 7.39 -0.58 -1.07
C LEU A 107 6.88 0.76 -1.59
N PHE A 108 7.77 1.65 -2.02
CA PHE A 108 7.41 2.94 -2.62
C PHE A 108 6.48 2.75 -3.83
N GLY A 109 6.80 1.81 -4.72
CA GLY A 109 5.96 1.48 -5.86
C GLY A 109 4.54 1.04 -5.45
N LYS A 110 4.42 0.18 -4.43
CA LYS A 110 3.10 -0.25 -3.90
C LYS A 110 2.31 0.90 -3.27
N LEU A 111 3.00 1.77 -2.52
CA LEU A 111 2.37 2.90 -1.85
C LEU A 111 1.93 3.98 -2.85
N LYS A 112 2.72 4.26 -3.88
CA LYS A 112 2.37 5.20 -4.95
C LYS A 112 1.05 4.81 -5.63
N SER A 113 0.83 3.53 -5.89
CA SER A 113 -0.43 3.03 -6.44
C SER A 113 -1.65 3.20 -5.51
N LEU A 114 -1.44 3.42 -4.21
CA LEU A 114 -2.51 3.60 -3.22
C LEU A 114 -2.88 5.08 -3.00
N VAL A 115 -1.91 6.00 -3.07
CA VAL A 115 -2.13 7.42 -2.76
C VAL A 115 -2.28 8.31 -3.99
N GLY A 116 -1.99 7.79 -5.19
CA GLY A 116 -1.91 8.56 -6.43
C GLY A 116 -0.52 9.19 -6.63
N GLU A 117 -0.36 9.95 -7.73
CA GLU A 117 0.84 10.77 -7.96
C GLU A 117 0.88 12.03 -7.10
#